data_AF-A0A376Y7P1-F1
#
_entry.id   AF-A0A376Y7P1-F1
#
_cell.length_a   1.000
_cell.length_b   1.000
_cell.length_c   1.000
_cell.angle_alpha   90.00
_cell.angle_beta   90.00
_cell.angle_gamma   90.00
#
_symmetry.space_group_name_H-M   'P 1'
#
loop_
_entity.id
_entity.type
_entity.pdbx_description
1 polymer ?
#
loop_
_entity_poly.entity_id
_entity_poly.type
_entity_poly.pdbx_seq_one_letter_code
_entity_poly.pdbx_strand_id
1 'polypeptide(L)'
;MQSRKRARCWWWQDPFTSYYDAQVVADFVRLVEKLGFQPVLLPFSPNGKAQHIKGFLNRFAKTAKKTADFLNRMAKLGMPMVGVDPALVLCYRDEYKLALGEERGEFNVLLANEWLASALESQPVATVSGESWYFFGHCTEVTALPGCASTMGRDICPFWRETGKCQRGLLRHGRDLRT
;
A
#
# COMPACT_ATOMS: atom_id res chain seq x y z
N MET A 1 -11.40 34.29 -3.82
CA MET A 1 -10.57 33.27 -4.47
C MET A 1 -10.17 32.25 -3.40
N GLN A 2 -11.08 31.32 -3.04
CA GLN A 2 -10.81 30.31 -2.03
C GLN A 2 -9.87 29.27 -2.62
N SER A 3 -8.63 29.23 -2.11
CA SER A 3 -7.70 28.13 -2.32
C SER A 3 -8.43 26.83 -1.92
N ARG A 4 -8.83 26.01 -2.90
CA ARG A 4 -9.25 24.63 -2.62
C ARG A 4 -8.03 23.96 -2.00
N LYS A 5 -8.03 23.75 -0.68
CA LYS A 5 -7.02 22.91 -0.02
C LYS A 5 -7.09 21.56 -0.72
N ARG A 6 -6.08 21.25 -1.55
CA ARG A 6 -5.94 19.92 -2.14
C ARG A 6 -5.88 18.93 -0.98
N ALA A 7 -6.68 17.87 -1.04
CA ALA A 7 -6.59 16.80 -0.06
C ALA A 7 -5.15 16.28 -0.08
N ARG A 8 -4.49 16.30 1.06
CA ARG A 8 -3.08 15.92 1.15
C ARG A 8 -3.02 14.43 1.50
N CYS A 9 -2.08 13.70 0.90
CA CYS A 9 -1.82 12.30 1.21
C CYS A 9 -0.38 12.16 1.68
N TRP A 10 -0.14 11.44 2.77
CA TRP A 10 1.22 11.13 3.22
C TRP A 10 1.69 9.84 2.58
N TRP A 11 2.93 9.88 2.09
CA TRP A 11 3.64 8.71 1.66
C TRP A 11 4.68 8.30 2.70
N TRP A 12 4.54 7.07 3.19
CA TRP A 12 5.59 6.34 3.88
C TRP A 12 6.68 5.75 2.95
N GLN A 13 7.91 6.26 3.07
CA GLN A 13 9.08 5.71 2.38
C GLN A 13 9.55 4.40 3.03
N ASP A 14 9.62 3.32 2.26
CA ASP A 14 10.26 2.09 2.68
C ASP A 14 11.63 1.92 1.98
N PRO A 15 12.61 1.27 2.63
CA PRO A 15 13.95 1.11 2.07
C PRO A 15 13.98 0.25 0.80
N PHE A 16 13.05 -0.67 0.59
CA PHE A 16 13.12 -1.55 -0.58
C PHE A 16 12.69 -0.81 -1.83
N THR A 17 11.51 -0.19 -1.81
CA THR A 17 11.01 0.60 -2.94
C THR A 17 11.87 1.85 -3.13
N SER A 18 12.28 2.55 -2.06
CA SER A 18 13.04 3.81 -2.22
C SER A 18 14.46 3.62 -2.75
N TYR A 19 15.14 2.50 -2.41
CA TYR A 19 16.51 2.26 -2.86
C TYR A 19 16.62 1.34 -4.09
N TYR A 20 15.69 0.41 -4.29
CA TYR A 20 15.75 -0.56 -5.39
C TYR A 20 14.75 -0.29 -6.51
N ASP A 21 13.66 0.44 -6.25
CA ASP A 21 12.63 0.73 -7.25
C ASP A 21 12.08 2.16 -7.11
N ALA A 22 12.99 3.13 -7.21
CA ALA A 22 12.65 4.55 -7.10
C ALA A 22 11.68 5.02 -8.20
N GLN A 23 11.55 4.27 -9.30
CA GLN A 23 10.62 4.59 -10.36
C GLN A 23 9.17 4.33 -9.93
N VAL A 24 8.90 3.21 -9.24
CA VAL A 24 7.59 2.98 -8.60
C VAL A 24 7.27 4.13 -7.62
N VAL A 25 8.30 4.66 -6.95
CA VAL A 25 8.12 5.83 -6.10
C VAL A 25 7.60 7.03 -6.92
N ALA A 26 8.34 7.39 -7.97
CA ALA A 26 7.96 8.53 -8.82
C ALA A 26 6.58 8.37 -9.48
N ASP A 27 6.24 7.17 -9.95
CA ASP A 27 4.99 6.92 -10.67
C ASP A 27 3.77 6.98 -9.75
N PHE A 28 3.88 6.52 -8.51
CA PHE A 28 2.79 6.68 -7.55
C PHE A 28 2.61 8.17 -7.14
N VAL A 29 3.69 8.96 -7.03
CA VAL A 29 3.56 10.42 -6.79
C VAL A 29 2.73 11.04 -7.91
N ARG A 30 3.07 10.73 -9.18
CA ARG A 30 2.34 11.23 -10.35
C ARG A 30 0.89 10.78 -10.36
N LEU A 31 0.60 9.55 -9.94
CA LEU A 31 -0.77 9.04 -9.82
C LEU A 31 -1.56 9.86 -8.78
N VAL A 32 -0.99 10.06 -7.59
CA VAL A 32 -1.61 10.84 -6.50
C VAL A 32 -1.91 12.27 -6.96
N GLU A 33 -0.96 12.92 -7.66
CA GLU A 33 -1.15 14.26 -8.23
C GLU A 33 -2.26 14.30 -9.28
N LYS A 34 -2.31 13.31 -10.18
CA LYS A 34 -3.37 13.19 -11.20
C LYS A 34 -4.75 12.99 -10.60
N LEU A 35 -4.85 12.28 -9.47
CA LEU A 35 -6.09 12.09 -8.72
C LEU A 35 -6.51 13.36 -7.94
N GLY A 36 -5.73 14.44 -8.01
CA GLY A 36 -6.04 15.72 -7.37
C GLY A 36 -5.57 15.85 -5.93
N PHE A 37 -4.82 14.86 -5.43
CA PHE A 37 -4.23 14.89 -4.10
C PHE A 37 -2.85 15.54 -4.12
N GLN A 38 -2.41 16.06 -2.98
CA GLN A 38 -1.04 16.55 -2.81
C GLN A 38 -0.22 15.49 -2.07
N PRO A 39 0.69 14.78 -2.76
CA PRO A 39 1.57 13.83 -2.09
C PRO A 39 2.58 14.57 -1.21
N VAL A 40 2.83 14.03 -0.02
CA VAL A 40 3.89 14.53 0.84
C VAL A 40 4.75 13.36 1.29
N LEU A 41 6.04 13.44 0.97
CA LEU A 41 7.02 12.44 1.30
C LEU A 41 7.47 12.62 2.75
N LEU A 42 7.30 11.57 3.57
CA LEU A 42 7.80 11.60 4.94
C LEU A 42 9.31 11.32 4.98
N PRO A 43 10.03 11.90 5.97
CA PRO A 43 11.41 11.52 6.24
C PRO A 43 11.54 10.01 6.41
N PHE A 44 12.61 9.47 5.85
CA PHE A 44 12.90 8.05 5.94
C PHE A 44 13.09 7.62 7.41
N SER A 45 12.36 6.58 7.82
CA SER A 45 12.60 5.88 9.08
C SER A 45 12.73 4.37 8.80
N PRO A 46 13.78 3.71 9.31
CA PRO A 46 13.90 2.27 9.15
C PRO A 46 12.75 1.58 9.91
N ASN A 47 12.02 0.69 9.23
CA ASN A 47 10.90 -0.02 9.86
C ASN A 47 11.33 -1.19 10.76
N GLY A 48 12.59 -1.62 10.69
CA GLY A 48 13.13 -2.72 11.49
C GLY A 48 12.85 -4.13 10.96
N LYS A 49 12.19 -4.30 9.80
CA LYS A 49 11.84 -5.63 9.24
C LYS A 49 13.06 -6.53 9.07
N ALA A 50 14.18 -6.00 8.57
CA ALA A 50 15.41 -6.76 8.43
C ALA A 50 15.97 -7.25 9.78
N GLN A 51 15.79 -6.47 10.86
CA GLN A 51 16.18 -6.88 12.21
C GLN A 51 15.27 -7.97 12.74
N HIS A 52 13.96 -7.88 12.47
CA HIS A 52 12.97 -8.90 12.82
C HIS A 52 13.29 -10.25 12.15
N ILE A 53 13.51 -10.25 10.82
CA ILE A 53 13.85 -11.45 10.05
C ILE A 53 15.15 -12.10 10.56
N LYS A 54 16.13 -11.29 10.97
CA LYS A 54 17.41 -11.78 11.53
C LYS A 54 17.30 -12.23 13.00
N GLY A 55 16.12 -12.17 13.62
CA GLY A 55 15.91 -12.57 15.02
C GLY A 55 16.43 -11.56 16.05
N PHE A 56 16.80 -10.34 15.64
CA PHE A 56 17.27 -9.30 16.56
C PHE A 56 16.10 -8.56 17.23
N LEU A 57 15.26 -9.31 17.94
CA LEU A 57 13.96 -8.84 18.47
C LEU A 57 14.10 -7.62 19.39
N ASN A 58 15.11 -7.57 20.25
CA ASN A 58 15.34 -6.39 21.12
C ASN A 58 15.70 -5.12 20.32
N ARG A 59 16.44 -5.26 19.21
CA ARG A 59 16.76 -4.13 18.33
C ARG A 59 15.54 -3.74 17.50
N PHE A 60 14.78 -4.73 17.04
CA PHE A 60 13.53 -4.54 16.35
C PHE A 60 12.54 -3.75 17.22
N ALA A 61 12.30 -4.15 18.46
CA ALA A 61 11.37 -3.46 19.37
C ALA A 61 11.76 -1.98 19.59
N LYS A 62 13.06 -1.68 19.76
CA LYS A 62 13.54 -0.29 19.87
C LYS A 62 13.27 0.53 18.61
N THR A 63 13.54 -0.06 17.43
CA THR A 63 13.28 0.58 16.14
C THR A 63 11.79 0.77 15.91
N ALA A 64 10.99 -0.26 16.22
CA ALA A 64 9.55 -0.25 16.10
C ALA A 64 8.93 0.83 16.99
N LYS A 65 9.35 0.96 18.24
CA LYS A 65 8.88 2.02 19.15
C LYS A 65 9.13 3.42 18.58
N LYS A 66 10.35 3.70 18.14
CA LYS A 66 10.71 5.00 17.54
C LYS A 66 9.87 5.32 16.29
N THR A 67 9.67 4.33 15.42
CA THR A 67 8.86 4.48 14.20
C THR A 67 7.37 4.62 14.52
N ALA A 68 6.85 3.86 15.50
CA ALA A 68 5.48 3.97 15.98
C ALA A 68 5.21 5.36 16.58
N ASP A 69 6.11 5.89 17.43
CA ASP A 69 6.00 7.24 17.98
C ASP A 69 5.96 8.33 16.90
N PHE A 70 6.73 8.15 15.83
CA PHE A 70 6.69 9.03 14.68
C PHE A 70 5.34 8.93 13.93
N LEU A 71 4.90 7.71 13.59
CA LEU A 71 3.66 7.46 12.87
C LEU A 71 2.42 7.90 13.67
N ASN A 72 2.41 7.73 14.99
CA ASN A 72 1.34 8.23 15.86
C ASN A 72 1.27 9.76 15.88
N ARG A 73 2.42 10.47 15.82
CA ARG A 73 2.41 11.93 15.65
C ARG A 73 1.87 12.34 14.29
N MET A 74 2.22 11.61 13.24
CA MET A 74 1.69 11.86 11.90
C MET A 74 0.18 11.60 11.79
N ALA A 75 -0.32 10.55 12.46
CA ALA A 75 -1.74 10.22 12.50
C ALA A 75 -2.61 11.35 13.07
N LYS A 76 -2.07 12.15 14.01
CA LYS A 76 -2.78 13.32 14.58
C LYS A 76 -3.07 14.42 13.56
N LEU A 77 -2.40 14.42 12.40
CA LEU A 77 -2.67 15.37 11.33
C LEU A 77 -3.92 15.00 10.51
N GLY A 78 -4.52 13.83 10.77
CA GLY A 78 -5.79 13.41 10.16
C GLY A 78 -5.72 13.17 8.65
N MET A 79 -4.52 12.95 8.10
CA MET A 79 -4.35 12.65 6.68
C MET A 79 -3.92 11.18 6.50
N PRO A 80 -4.34 10.52 5.40
CA PRO A 80 -4.04 9.12 5.17
C PRO A 80 -2.53 8.93 4.99
N MET A 81 -1.99 7.86 5.59
CA MET A 81 -0.63 7.40 5.37
C MET A 81 -0.69 6.16 4.50
N VAL A 82 0.10 6.16 3.43
CA VAL A 82 0.08 5.09 2.42
C VAL A 82 1.48 4.55 2.21
N GLY A 83 1.61 3.23 2.17
CA GLY A 83 2.83 2.53 1.76
C GLY A 83 2.59 1.65 0.55
N VAL A 84 3.61 1.54 -0.30
CA VAL A 84 3.54 0.81 -1.57
C VAL A 84 3.93 -0.65 -1.39
N ASP A 85 4.94 -0.94 -0.57
CA ASP A 85 5.37 -2.31 -0.29
C ASP A 85 4.47 -3.02 0.75
N PRO A 86 3.78 -4.12 0.39
CA PRO A 86 2.89 -4.81 1.32
C PRO A 86 3.60 -5.42 2.52
N ALA A 87 4.82 -5.95 2.35
CA ALA A 87 5.54 -6.61 3.43
C ALA A 87 5.95 -5.65 4.56
N LEU A 88 6.21 -4.39 4.20
CA LEU A 88 6.60 -3.34 5.13
C LEU A 88 5.37 -2.67 5.74
N VAL A 89 4.29 -2.46 4.97
CA VAL A 89 3.03 -1.93 5.50
C VAL A 89 2.40 -2.89 6.50
N LEU A 90 2.30 -4.18 6.14
CA LEU A 90 1.77 -5.21 7.03
C LEU A 90 2.65 -5.40 8.28
N CYS A 91 3.96 -5.10 8.18
CA CYS A 91 4.86 -5.07 9.33
C CYS A 91 4.35 -4.20 10.48
N TYR A 92 3.72 -3.07 10.14
CA TYR A 92 3.18 -2.12 11.11
C TYR A 92 1.89 -2.58 11.79
N ARG A 93 1.19 -3.55 11.18
CA ARG A 93 -0.09 -4.08 11.66
C ARG A 93 0.16 -5.25 12.61
N ASP A 94 0.96 -6.21 12.17
CA ASP A 94 1.08 -7.49 12.87
C ASP A 94 2.30 -7.49 13.80
N GLU A 95 3.51 -7.33 13.24
CA GLU A 95 4.75 -7.45 14.02
C GLU A 95 4.94 -6.32 15.03
N TYR A 96 4.50 -5.10 14.72
CA TYR A 96 4.56 -3.98 15.67
C TYR A 96 3.62 -4.20 16.85
N LYS A 97 2.42 -4.76 16.59
CA LYS A 97 1.46 -5.09 17.65
C LYS A 97 2.03 -6.18 18.57
N LEU A 98 2.66 -7.20 18.00
CA LEU A 98 3.33 -8.25 18.78
C LEU A 98 4.52 -7.72 19.59
N ALA A 99 5.31 -6.80 19.03
CA ALA A 99 6.52 -6.30 19.70
C ALA A 99 6.26 -5.22 20.75
N LEU A 100 5.21 -4.40 20.59
CA LEU A 100 4.96 -3.21 21.41
C LEU A 100 3.68 -3.29 22.24
N GLY A 101 2.73 -4.17 21.90
CA GLY A 101 1.42 -4.22 22.56
C GLY A 101 0.71 -2.86 22.52
N GLU A 102 0.25 -2.39 23.68
CA GLU A 102 -0.43 -1.10 23.84
C GLU A 102 0.45 0.11 23.49
N GLU A 103 1.78 -0.01 23.59
CA GLU A 103 2.71 1.09 23.24
C GLU A 103 2.79 1.33 21.73
N ARG A 104 2.22 0.44 20.90
CA ARG A 104 2.18 0.60 19.44
C ARG A 104 1.38 1.85 19.04
N GLY A 105 0.31 2.16 19.78
CA GLY A 105 -0.65 3.21 19.45
C GLY A 105 -1.58 2.89 18.27
N GLU A 106 -2.32 3.89 17.80
CA GLU A 106 -3.49 3.72 16.91
C GLU A 106 -3.26 4.21 15.47
N PHE A 107 -2.01 4.45 15.07
CA PHE A 107 -1.72 4.88 13.70
C PHE A 107 -2.14 3.81 12.67
N ASN A 108 -2.60 4.23 11.49
CA ASN A 108 -2.91 3.31 10.40
C ASN A 108 -2.15 3.69 9.13
N VAL A 109 -1.44 2.72 8.55
CA VAL A 109 -0.80 2.85 7.25
C VAL A 109 -1.55 1.95 6.28
N LEU A 110 -2.14 2.56 5.27
CA LEU A 110 -2.88 1.88 4.21
C LEU A 110 -1.90 1.30 3.19
N LEU A 111 -2.27 0.16 2.63
CA LEU A 111 -1.66 -0.30 1.40
C LEU A 111 -2.08 0.62 0.25
N ALA A 112 -1.24 0.75 -0.77
CA ALA A 112 -1.51 1.58 -1.94
C ALA A 112 -2.86 1.27 -2.59
N ASN A 113 -3.24 0.00 -2.65
CA ASN A 113 -4.52 -0.46 -3.17
C ASN A 113 -5.72 -0.14 -2.29
N GLU A 114 -5.60 -0.33 -0.96
CA GLU A 114 -6.67 0.05 -0.02
C GLU A 114 -6.95 1.55 -0.13
N TRP A 115 -5.89 2.37 -0.17
CA TRP A 115 -6.01 3.80 -0.39
C TRP A 115 -6.60 4.13 -1.76
N LEU A 116 -6.12 3.48 -2.82
CA LEU A 116 -6.57 3.75 -4.18
C LEU A 116 -8.06 3.43 -4.35
N ALA A 117 -8.57 2.33 -3.79
CA ALA A 117 -9.99 2.02 -3.79
C ALA A 117 -10.81 3.17 -3.18
N SER A 118 -10.41 3.66 -2.01
CA SER A 118 -11.07 4.80 -1.34
C SER A 118 -10.94 6.12 -2.13
N ALA A 119 -9.81 6.35 -2.81
CA ALA A 119 -9.57 7.57 -3.56
C ALA A 119 -10.41 7.61 -4.86
N LEU A 120 -10.64 6.45 -5.46
CA LEU A 120 -11.41 6.31 -6.70
C LEU A 120 -12.93 6.41 -6.50
N GLU A 121 -13.47 6.14 -5.30
CA GLU A 121 -14.92 6.30 -5.02
C GLU A 121 -15.47 7.67 -5.43
N SER A 122 -14.63 8.71 -5.33
CA SER A 122 -14.98 10.10 -5.65
C SER A 122 -14.73 10.49 -7.12
N GLN A 123 -14.13 9.60 -7.92
CA GLN A 123 -13.74 9.89 -9.29
C GLN A 123 -14.83 9.48 -10.28
N PRO A 124 -14.97 10.20 -11.40
CA PRO A 124 -15.84 9.76 -12.48
C PRO A 124 -15.29 8.46 -13.08
N VAL A 125 -16.19 7.52 -13.35
CA VAL A 125 -15.84 6.29 -14.09
C VAL A 125 -15.43 6.69 -15.50
N ALA A 126 -14.20 6.35 -15.88
CA ALA A 126 -13.69 6.62 -17.22
C ALA A 126 -14.22 5.59 -18.22
N THR A 127 -14.39 6.00 -19.48
CA THR A 127 -14.61 5.04 -20.58
C THR A 127 -13.28 4.38 -20.89
N VAL A 128 -13.22 3.06 -20.78
CA VAL A 128 -11.95 2.34 -20.86
C VAL A 128 -11.82 1.65 -22.21
N SER A 129 -10.77 2.02 -22.95
CA SER A 129 -10.35 1.39 -24.20
C SER A 129 -8.95 0.81 -24.04
N GLY A 130 -8.72 -0.43 -24.49
CA GLY A 130 -7.40 -1.05 -24.48
C GLY A 130 -7.40 -2.55 -24.19
N GLU A 131 -6.21 -3.10 -23.99
CA GLU A 131 -6.01 -4.53 -23.70
C GLU A 131 -6.43 -4.91 -22.28
N SER A 132 -6.70 -6.21 -22.08
CA SER A 132 -7.05 -6.75 -20.77
C SER A 132 -5.82 -6.84 -19.87
N TRP A 133 -5.91 -6.26 -18.67
CA TRP A 133 -4.89 -6.36 -17.63
C TRP A 133 -5.22 -7.46 -16.63
N TYR A 134 -4.17 -8.10 -16.10
CA TYR A 134 -4.27 -9.10 -15.04
C TYR A 134 -3.69 -8.53 -13.75
N PHE A 135 -4.46 -8.63 -12.67
CA PHE A 135 -4.00 -8.21 -11.36
C PHE A 135 -3.37 -9.40 -10.62
N PHE A 136 -2.11 -9.24 -10.23
CA PHE A 136 -1.37 -10.21 -9.42
C PHE A 136 -1.16 -9.62 -8.03
N GLY A 137 -1.76 -10.24 -7.00
CA GLY A 137 -1.51 -9.86 -5.62
C GLY A 137 -0.12 -10.30 -5.15
N HIS A 138 0.50 -9.52 -4.26
CA HIS A 138 1.78 -9.89 -3.65
C HIS A 138 1.58 -11.08 -2.69
N CYS A 139 2.52 -12.03 -2.61
CA CYS A 139 2.36 -13.21 -1.75
C CYS A 139 2.03 -12.84 -0.29
N THR A 140 2.69 -11.83 0.27
CA THR A 140 2.43 -11.33 1.63
C THR A 140 1.01 -10.77 1.78
N GLU A 141 0.51 -10.09 0.76
CA GLU A 141 -0.82 -9.50 0.75
C GLU A 141 -1.91 -10.58 0.62
N VAL A 142 -1.72 -11.57 -0.26
CA VAL A 142 -2.67 -12.68 -0.43
C VAL A 142 -2.77 -13.54 0.84
N THR A 143 -1.66 -13.70 1.57
CA THR A 143 -1.65 -14.42 2.86
C THR A 143 -2.31 -13.62 3.98
N ALA A 144 -2.01 -12.32 4.11
CA ALA A 144 -2.55 -11.48 5.19
C ALA A 144 -4.00 -11.03 4.94
N LEU A 145 -4.39 -10.83 3.68
CA LEU A 145 -5.69 -10.36 3.24
C LEU A 145 -6.24 -11.28 2.12
N PRO A 146 -6.80 -12.46 2.47
CA PRO A 146 -7.34 -13.38 1.49
C PRO A 146 -8.42 -12.73 0.61
N GLY A 147 -8.27 -12.85 -0.72
CA GLY A 147 -9.20 -12.23 -1.68
C GLY A 147 -8.88 -10.78 -2.05
N CYS A 148 -7.80 -10.18 -1.52
CA CYS A 148 -7.42 -8.81 -1.85
C CYS A 148 -7.31 -8.58 -3.38
N ALA A 149 -6.68 -9.52 -4.10
CA ALA A 149 -6.53 -9.40 -5.55
C ALA A 149 -7.88 -9.37 -6.31
N SER A 150 -8.87 -10.14 -5.86
CA SER A 150 -10.20 -10.14 -6.49
C SER A 150 -11.02 -8.93 -6.10
N THR A 151 -10.88 -8.43 -4.86
CA THR A 151 -11.49 -7.18 -4.40
C THR A 151 -10.92 -5.98 -5.15
N MET A 152 -9.60 -5.89 -5.27
CA MET A 152 -8.94 -4.82 -6.03
C MET A 152 -9.32 -4.85 -7.51
N GLY A 153 -9.40 -6.05 -8.09
CA GLY A 153 -9.97 -6.24 -9.40
C GLY A 153 -11.38 -5.66 -9.49
N ARG A 154 -12.27 -5.92 -8.52
CA ARG A 154 -13.63 -5.37 -8.53
C ARG A 154 -13.67 -3.85 -8.40
N ASP A 155 -12.87 -3.26 -7.52
CA ASP A 155 -12.99 -1.85 -7.15
C ASP A 155 -12.33 -0.93 -8.19
N ILE A 156 -11.28 -1.42 -8.84
CA ILE A 156 -10.52 -0.66 -9.84
C ILE A 156 -11.03 -0.93 -11.26
N CYS A 157 -11.52 -2.14 -11.56
CA CYS A 157 -11.98 -2.52 -12.91
C CYS A 157 -13.05 -1.58 -13.50
N PRO A 158 -14.01 -1.02 -12.76
CA PRO A 158 -14.93 -0.03 -13.34
C PRO A 158 -14.21 1.17 -13.93
N PHE A 159 -13.11 1.61 -13.32
CA PHE A 159 -12.24 2.67 -13.83
C PHE A 159 -11.29 2.19 -14.93
N TRP A 160 -11.20 0.87 -15.17
CA TRP A 160 -10.23 0.21 -16.04
C TRP A 160 -10.79 -0.93 -16.94
N ARG A 161 -12.10 -1.03 -17.24
CA ARG A 161 -12.63 -2.03 -18.20
C ARG A 161 -13.99 -1.69 -18.83
N GLU A 162 -14.17 -2.14 -20.08
CA GLU A 162 -15.48 -2.39 -20.71
C GLU A 162 -16.11 -3.70 -20.20
N THR A 163 -17.45 -3.71 -20.17
CA THR A 163 -18.32 -4.78 -19.69
C THR A 163 -18.12 -6.11 -20.43
N GLY A 164 -17.91 -7.19 -19.68
CA GLY A 164 -18.20 -8.55 -20.17
C GLY A 164 -17.07 -9.57 -20.09
N LYS A 165 -16.76 -10.02 -18.87
CA LYS A 165 -16.52 -11.44 -18.49
C LYS A 165 -15.86 -11.47 -17.11
N CYS A 166 -16.71 -11.49 -16.09
CA CYS A 166 -16.37 -12.06 -14.80
C CYS A 166 -16.20 -13.58 -15.01
N GLN A 167 -15.00 -14.03 -15.37
CA GLN A 167 -14.70 -15.45 -15.32
C GLN A 167 -14.29 -15.80 -13.89
N ARG A 168 -15.26 -16.37 -13.17
CA ARG A 168 -14.99 -17.39 -12.15
C ARG A 168 -14.11 -18.46 -12.82
N GLY A 169 -12.83 -18.51 -12.49
CA GLY A 169 -11.93 -19.46 -13.11
C GLY A 169 -10.49 -19.24 -12.68
N LEU A 170 -10.06 -20.05 -11.72
CA LEU A 170 -8.66 -20.24 -11.36
C LEU A 170 -7.90 -20.74 -12.60
N LEU A 171 -7.15 -19.88 -13.30
CA LEU A 171 -6.28 -20.32 -14.39
C LEU A 171 -4.89 -20.64 -13.82
N ARG A 172 -4.70 -21.93 -13.51
CA ARG A 172 -3.36 -22.53 -13.49
C ARG A 172 -2.77 -22.40 -14.89
N HIS A 173 -1.69 -21.65 -15.04
CA HIS A 173 -0.81 -21.77 -16.19
C HIS A 173 0.50 -22.42 -15.76
N GLY A 174 0.43 -23.70 -15.37
CA GLY A 174 1.58 -24.58 -15.39
C GLY A 174 1.74 -25.08 -16.81
N ARG A 175 2.56 -24.40 -17.61
CA ARG A 175 3.23 -25.09 -18.71
C ARG A 175 4.23 -26.04 -18.07
N ASP A 176 4.16 -27.28 -18.47
CA ASP A 176 5.03 -28.36 -18.03
C ASP A 176 6.49 -27.94 -18.21
N LEU A 177 7.23 -27.82 -17.11
CA LEU A 177 8.68 -27.71 -17.11
C LEU A 177 9.25 -29.12 -16.90
N ARG A 178 8.97 -30.00 -17.86
CA ARG A 178 9.74 -31.20 -18.18
C ARG A 178 9.13 -31.85 -19.43
N THR A 179 9.98 -32.00 -20.46
CA THR A 179 9.77 -32.54 -21.82
C THR A 179 9.15 -31.61 -22.84
#